data_AF-A0A9Q4FTK5-F1
#
_entry.id   AF-A0A9Q4FTK5-F1
#
_cell.length_a   1.000
_cell.length_b   1.000
_cell.length_c   1.000
_cell.angle_alpha   90.00
_cell.angle_beta   90.00
_cell.angle_gamma   90.00
#
_symmetry.space_group_name_H-M   'P 1'
#
loop_
_entity.id
_entity.type
_entity.pdbx_description
1 polymer ?
#
loop_
_entity_poly.entity_id
_entity_poly.type
_entity_poly.pdbx_seq_one_letter_code
_entity_poly.pdbx_strand_id
1 'polypeptide(L)'
;MSQGTRHGLVRLVAGFAIWSIAFIVLYAAQALGCAYGWGAWHRPVLIVIYLFALAPLIWLSTRPRPDGTDAILPTAARWANRAALLASVLVFLPVTFASLCA
;
A
#
# COMPACT_ATOMS: atom_id res chain seq x y z
N MET A 1 19.37 9.97 19.03
CA MET A 1 19.08 9.39 17.70
C MET A 1 19.51 10.38 16.63
N SER A 2 20.32 9.96 15.65
CA SER A 2 20.70 10.83 14.53
C SER A 2 19.49 11.12 13.63
N GLN A 3 19.47 12.28 12.98
CA GLN A 3 18.36 12.75 12.15
C GLN A 3 18.05 11.79 10.97
N GLY A 4 19.07 11.14 10.41
CA GLY A 4 18.92 10.11 9.36
C GLY A 4 18.18 8.86 9.82
N THR A 5 18.38 8.44 11.07
CA THR A 5 17.70 7.28 11.69
C THR A 5 16.19 7.54 11.84
N ARG A 6 15.82 8.74 12.32
CA ARG A 6 14.41 9.15 12.46
C ARG A 6 13.68 9.15 11.12
N HIS A 7 14.29 9.73 10.07
CA HIS A 7 13.68 9.74 8.74
C HIS A 7 13.51 8.33 8.14
N GLY A 8 14.48 7.44 8.35
CA GLY A 8 14.38 6.05 7.94
C GLY A 8 13.23 5.31 8.63
N LEU A 9 13.09 5.49 9.94
CA LEU A 9 12.03 4.86 10.73
C LEU A 9 10.63 5.37 10.32
N VAL A 10 10.48 6.69 10.14
CA VAL A 10 9.22 7.30 9.69
C VAL A 10 8.80 6.75 8.32
N ARG A 11 9.74 6.61 7.37
CA ARG A 11 9.44 6.01 6.06
C ARG A 11 9.00 4.56 6.16
N LEU A 12 9.62 3.77 7.03
CA LEU A 12 9.25 2.38 7.26
C LEU A 12 7.82 2.27 7.81
N VAL A 13 7.53 3.01 8.89
CA VAL A 13 6.21 3.01 9.53
C VAL A 13 5.13 3.55 8.60
N ALA A 14 5.42 4.62 7.84
CA ALA A 14 4.48 5.20 6.91
C ALA A 14 4.08 4.21 5.80
N GLY A 15 5.03 3.49 5.21
CA GLY A 15 4.72 2.48 4.19
C GLY A 15 3.82 1.38 4.71
N PHE A 16 4.11 0.84 5.90
CA PHE A 16 3.29 -0.17 6.55
C PHE A 16 1.89 0.32 6.91
N ALA A 17 1.77 1.53 7.45
CA ALA A 17 0.49 2.12 7.83
C ALA A 17 -0.40 2.36 6.59
N ILE A 18 0.17 2.93 5.52
CA ILE A 18 -0.55 3.15 4.26
C ILE A 18 -1.04 1.83 3.67
N TRP A 19 -0.18 0.81 3.65
CA TRP A 19 -0.53 -0.52 3.16
C TRP A 19 -1.69 -1.14 3.97
N SER A 20 -1.62 -1.05 5.30
CA SER A 20 -2.64 -1.60 6.20
C SER A 20 -3.99 -0.89 6.04
N ILE A 21 -3.99 0.45 5.95
CA ILE A 21 -5.20 1.24 5.72
C ILE A 21 -5.83 0.87 4.37
N ALA A 22 -5.02 0.80 3.31
CA ALA A 22 -5.49 0.42 1.99
C ALA A 22 -6.14 -0.97 1.99
N PHE A 23 -5.53 -1.94 2.67
CA PHE A 23 -6.09 -3.29 2.82
C PHE A 23 -7.44 -3.27 3.52
N ILE A 24 -7.56 -2.57 4.66
CA ILE A 24 -8.81 -2.46 5.41
C ILE A 24 -9.90 -1.81 4.56
N VAL A 25 -9.59 -0.72 3.87
CA VAL A 25 -10.56 0.01 3.04
C VAL A 25 -11.04 -0.83 1.86
N LEU A 26 -10.12 -1.49 1.13
CA LEU A 26 -10.49 -2.37 0.03
C LEU A 26 -11.36 -3.54 0.50
N TYR A 27 -10.99 -4.17 1.60
CA TYR A 27 -11.73 -5.29 2.16
C TYR A 27 -13.13 -4.86 2.66
N ALA A 28 -13.23 -3.71 3.31
CA ALA A 28 -14.52 -3.15 3.72
C ALA A 28 -15.39 -2.81 2.52
N ALA A 29 -14.83 -2.15 1.49
CA ALA A 29 -15.55 -1.84 0.25
C ALA A 29 -16.06 -3.10 -0.46
N GLN A 30 -15.29 -4.19 -0.39
CA GLN A 30 -15.70 -5.49 -0.90
C GLN A 30 -16.94 -6.01 -0.16
N ALA A 31 -16.89 -6.08 1.17
CA ALA A 31 -18.02 -6.53 1.98
C ALA A 31 -19.27 -5.65 1.80
N LEU A 32 -19.09 -4.32 1.75
CA LEU A 32 -20.19 -3.38 1.49
C LEU A 32 -20.79 -3.58 0.11
N GLY A 33 -19.96 -3.69 -0.93
CA GLY A 33 -20.47 -3.82 -2.29
C GLY A 33 -21.32 -5.07 -2.51
N CYS A 34 -21.07 -6.13 -1.74
CA CYS A 34 -21.85 -7.36 -1.76
C CYS A 34 -23.13 -7.26 -0.92
N ALA A 35 -23.06 -6.64 0.25
CA ALA A 35 -24.25 -6.43 1.10
C ALA A 35 -25.25 -5.44 0.48
N TYR A 36 -24.75 -4.40 -0.21
CA TYR A 36 -25.56 -3.35 -0.83
C TYR A 36 -25.83 -3.56 -2.33
N GLY A 37 -25.32 -4.64 -2.94
CA GLY A 37 -25.61 -4.99 -4.33
C GLY A 37 -25.16 -3.95 -5.36
N TRP A 38 -23.94 -3.45 -5.27
CA TRP A 38 -23.42 -2.37 -6.15
C TRP A 38 -23.37 -2.70 -7.65
N GLY A 39 -23.65 -3.94 -8.04
CA GLY A 39 -23.75 -4.38 -9.44
C GLY A 39 -22.54 -3.96 -10.27
N ALA A 40 -22.78 -3.26 -11.38
CA ALA A 40 -21.74 -2.80 -12.31
C ALA A 40 -20.76 -1.78 -11.69
N TRP A 41 -21.14 -1.06 -10.63
CA TRP A 41 -20.28 -0.06 -9.98
C TRP A 41 -19.26 -0.67 -9.01
N HIS A 42 -19.41 -1.95 -8.64
CA HIS A 42 -18.53 -2.61 -7.68
C HIS A 42 -17.06 -2.62 -8.15
N ARG A 43 -16.81 -3.13 -9.37
CA ARG A 43 -15.46 -3.23 -9.95
C ARG A 43 -14.76 -1.88 -10.12
N PRO A 44 -15.36 -0.85 -10.76
CA PRO A 44 -14.68 0.43 -10.94
C PRO A 44 -14.35 1.11 -9.61
N VAL A 45 -15.21 1.02 -8.59
CA VAL A 45 -14.91 1.58 -7.25
C VAL A 45 -13.68 0.90 -6.63
N LEU A 46 -13.62 -0.44 -6.66
CA LEU A 46 -12.45 -1.16 -6.15
C LEU A 46 -11.17 -0.82 -6.92
N ILE A 47 -11.24 -0.68 -8.24
CA ILE A 47 -10.09 -0.27 -9.07
C ILE A 47 -9.62 1.13 -8.69
N VAL A 48 -10.54 2.07 -8.50
CA VAL A 48 -10.19 3.43 -8.08
C VAL A 48 -9.50 3.42 -6.72
N ILE A 49 -10.04 2.71 -5.72
CA ILE A 49 -9.42 2.58 -4.39
C ILE A 49 -8.03 1.94 -4.51
N TYR A 50 -7.89 0.90 -5.35
CA TYR A 50 -6.61 0.24 -5.61
C TYR A 50 -5.56 1.21 -6.19
N LEU A 51 -5.92 1.99 -7.20
CA LEU A 51 -5.02 2.99 -7.80
C LEU A 51 -4.62 4.07 -6.80
N PHE A 52 -5.57 4.55 -5.98
CA PHE A 52 -5.29 5.51 -4.91
C PHE A 52 -4.36 4.94 -3.83
N ALA A 53 -4.45 3.65 -3.53
CA ALA A 53 -3.55 2.97 -2.60
C ALA A 53 -2.13 2.80 -3.16
N LEU A 54 -2.00 2.54 -4.47
CA LEU A 54 -0.70 2.37 -5.12
C LEU A 54 0.10 3.67 -5.22
N ALA A 55 -0.56 4.80 -5.50
CA ALA A 55 0.11 6.09 -5.72
C ALA A 55 1.11 6.48 -4.61
N PRO A 56 0.74 6.51 -3.31
CA PRO A 56 1.67 6.85 -2.23
C PRO A 56 2.75 5.79 -2.00
N LEU A 57 2.46 4.51 -2.24
CA LEU A 57 3.43 3.41 -2.11
C LEU A 57 4.51 3.48 -3.20
N ILE A 58 4.12 3.74 -4.45
CA ILE A 58 5.06 3.95 -5.57
C ILE A 58 5.99 5.11 -5.23
N TRP A 59 5.43 6.23 -4.78
CA TRP A 59 6.18 7.42 -4.39
C TRP A 59 7.14 7.18 -3.22
N LEU A 60 6.74 6.38 -2.21
CA LEU A 60 7.64 5.98 -1.13
C LEU A 60 8.78 5.07 -1.61
N SER A 61 8.54 4.24 -2.64
CA SER A 61 9.54 3.27 -3.14
C SER A 61 10.59 3.89 -4.06
N THR A 62 10.25 4.96 -4.79
CA THR A 62 11.12 5.60 -5.81
C THR A 62 12.01 6.71 -5.25
N ARG A 63 11.83 7.09 -3.98
CA ARG A 63 12.48 8.28 -3.43
C ARG A 63 13.99 8.08 -3.22
N PRO A 64 14.86 8.97 -3.74
CA PRO A 64 16.30 8.87 -3.63
C PRO A 64 16.79 8.82 -2.18
N ARG A 65 17.95 8.19 -2.00
CA ARG A 65 18.63 8.10 -0.71
C ARG A 65 19.52 9.32 -0.50
N PRO A 66 19.46 10.00 0.66
CA PRO A 66 20.49 10.95 1.06
C PRO A 66 21.78 10.16 1.33
N ASP A 67 22.88 10.55 0.69
CA ASP A 67 24.21 9.97 0.96
C ASP A 67 24.64 10.29 2.40
N GLY A 68 24.95 9.25 3.18
CA GLY A 68 25.32 9.37 4.59
C GLY A 68 25.59 8.01 5.26
N THR A 69 26.63 7.97 6.09
CA THR A 69 27.46 6.82 6.47
C THR A 69 26.83 5.77 7.41
N ASP A 70 25.50 5.72 7.61
CA ASP A 70 24.84 4.63 8.34
C ASP A 70 23.75 3.98 7.51
N ALA A 71 24.11 2.88 6.85
CA ALA A 71 23.42 2.43 5.66
C ALA A 71 22.25 1.46 5.88
N ILE A 72 22.14 0.84 7.07
CA ILE A 72 21.28 -0.33 7.26
C ILE A 72 19.80 0.06 7.33
N LEU A 73 19.41 0.97 8.23
CA LEU A 73 18.01 1.41 8.38
C LEU A 73 17.39 1.99 7.10
N PRO A 74 18.03 2.93 6.39
CA PRO A 74 17.49 3.45 5.14
C PRO A 74 17.49 2.42 4.00
N THR A 75 18.26 1.33 4.10
CA THR A 75 18.20 0.23 3.13
C THR A 75 17.03 -0.70 3.46
N ALA A 76 16.87 -1.06 4.73
CA ALA A 76 15.73 -1.84 5.21
C ALA A 76 14.39 -1.16 4.88
N ALA A 77 14.27 0.15 5.12
CA ALA A 77 13.06 0.90 4.79
C ALA A 77 12.70 0.86 3.30
N ARG A 78 13.71 0.89 2.39
CA ARG A 78 13.46 0.80 0.94
C ARG A 78 12.99 -0.59 0.54
N TRP A 79 13.63 -1.64 1.05
CA TRP A 79 13.21 -3.01 0.76
C TRP A 79 11.84 -3.32 1.34
N ALA A 80 11.53 -2.84 2.55
CA ALA A 80 10.21 -2.95 3.15
C ALA A 80 9.14 -2.25 2.30
N ASN A 81 9.39 -1.03 1.80
CA ASN A 81 8.44 -0.32 0.93
C ASN A 81 8.25 -1.02 -0.43
N ARG A 82 9.32 -1.61 -1.00
CA ARG A 82 9.22 -2.44 -2.22
C ARG A 82 8.43 -3.72 -1.97
N ALA A 83 8.66 -4.38 -0.85
CA ALA A 83 7.89 -5.55 -0.43
C ALA A 83 6.41 -5.19 -0.21
N ALA A 84 6.12 -4.05 0.43
CA ALA A 84 4.77 -3.56 0.59
C ALA A 84 4.09 -3.25 -0.75
N LEU A 85 4.81 -2.66 -1.70
CA LEU A 85 4.32 -2.44 -3.07
C LEU A 85 3.99 -3.78 -3.76
N LEU A 86 4.91 -4.74 -3.70
CA LEU A 86 4.71 -6.07 -4.30
C LEU A 86 3.53 -6.80 -3.64
N ALA A 87 3.42 -6.71 -2.31
CA ALA A 87 2.31 -7.26 -1.55
C ALA A 87 0.98 -6.58 -1.92
N SER A 88 0.94 -5.27 -2.13
CA SER A 88 -0.27 -4.59 -2.63
C SER A 88 -0.69 -5.13 -3.99
N VAL A 89 0.25 -5.35 -4.93
CA VAL A 89 -0.10 -5.95 -6.22
C VAL A 89 -0.64 -7.37 -6.03
N LEU A 90 0.02 -8.21 -5.25
CA LEU A 90 -0.38 -9.60 -5.07
C LEU A 90 -1.70 -9.77 -4.30
N VAL A 91 -1.94 -8.96 -3.26
CA VAL A 91 -3.11 -9.09 -2.38
C VAL A 91 -4.31 -8.33 -2.94
N PHE A 92 -4.10 -7.13 -3.49
CA PHE A 92 -5.23 -6.29 -3.89
C PHE A 92 -5.76 -6.65 -5.28
N LEU A 93 -4.97 -7.29 -6.15
CA LEU A 93 -5.40 -7.75 -7.47
C LEU A 93 -6.51 -8.82 -7.42
N PRO A 94 -6.40 -9.93 -6.68
CA PRO A 94 -7.52 -10.86 -6.55
C PRO A 94 -8.74 -10.21 -5.86
N VAL A 95 -8.52 -9.32 -4.90
CA VAL A 95 -9.58 -8.53 -4.26
C VAL A 95 -10.31 -7.65 -5.28
N THR A 96 -9.63 -7.05 -6.26
CA THR A 96 -10.30 -6.21 -7.28
C THR A 96 -10.98 -7.02 -8.38
N PHE A 97 -10.39 -8.14 -8.81
CA PHE A 97 -10.80 -8.84 -10.03
C PHE A 97 -11.53 -10.17 -9.81
N ALA A 98 -11.26 -10.85 -8.69
CA ALA A 98 -11.87 -12.12 -8.30
C ALA A 98 -12.83 -11.95 -7.11
N SER A 99 -13.46 -10.77 -6.99
CA SER A 99 -14.46 -10.49 -5.95
C SER A 99 -15.47 -11.64 -5.87
N LEU A 100 -15.57 -12.29 -4.71
CA LEU A 100 -16.36 -13.50 -4.44
C LEU A 100 -17.89 -13.33 -4.52
N CYS A 101 -18.35 -12.16 -4.96
CA CYS A 101 -19.75 -11.85 -5.02
C CYS A 101 -20.26 -12.23 -6.40
N ALA A 102 -20.89 -13.41 -6.43
CA ALA A 102 -21.58 -14.00 -7.56
C ALA A 102 -22.95 -13.33 -7.78
#